data_AF-A0A831V3W1-F1
#
_entry.id   AF-A0A831V3W1-F1
#
_cell.length_a   1.000
_cell.length_b   1.000
_cell.length_c   1.000
_cell.angle_alpha   90.00
_cell.angle_beta   90.00
_cell.angle_gamma   90.00
#
_symmetry.space_group_name_H-M   'P 1'
#
loop_
_entity.id
_entity.type
_entity.pdbx_description
1 polymer ?
#
loop_
_entity_poly.entity_id
_entity_poly.type
_entity_poly.pdbx_seq_one_letter_code
_entity_poly.pdbx_strand_id
1 'polypeptide(L)'
;MTHALTRATQGVLAAAFFTAGGAQAGDYLERQPVQAFIEEAVAETGVERERIEGWLGGAEYQQSIIDAITRPAESKTWGEYRPIFLTEKRIEGGVAFVEENAALLDQVASTYGVSPYVITAIIGVETYYGRLTGGYRVIDALATLGFDYPRRGDFFRGQLLEFIRLAGEENLDMDRAEGSYAGAMGMPQFIPSS
;
A
#
# COMPACT_ATOMS: atom_id res chain seq x y z
N MET A 1 -40.09 25.91 62.83
CA MET A 1 -38.84 25.63 63.58
C MET A 1 -38.97 24.18 64.03
N THR A 2 -38.20 23.18 63.58
CA THR A 2 -36.78 23.14 63.20
C THR A 2 -36.55 21.87 62.35
N HIS A 3 -35.61 21.91 61.39
CA HIS A 3 -35.28 20.88 60.41
C HIS A 3 -34.51 19.66 60.96
N ALA A 4 -34.66 18.49 60.31
CA ALA A 4 -33.67 17.39 60.30
C ALA A 4 -33.75 16.66 58.94
N LEU A 5 -32.83 16.93 58.00
CA LEU A 5 -31.57 16.21 57.69
C LEU A 5 -31.76 14.96 56.82
N THR A 6 -31.66 15.15 55.50
CA THR A 6 -31.48 14.09 54.50
C THR A 6 -29.98 13.95 54.21
N ARG A 7 -29.38 12.78 54.48
CA ARG A 7 -28.01 12.45 54.07
C ARG A 7 -28.03 11.88 52.65
N ALA A 8 -27.41 12.57 51.71
CA ALA A 8 -27.09 12.03 50.39
C ALA A 8 -25.71 11.35 50.44
N THR A 9 -25.67 10.04 50.19
CA THR A 9 -24.45 9.27 49.97
C THR A 9 -23.91 9.56 48.56
N GLN A 10 -22.73 10.18 48.47
CA GLN A 10 -21.99 10.28 47.21
C GLN A 10 -21.25 8.95 46.96
N GLY A 11 -21.67 8.22 45.94
CA GLY A 11 -20.92 7.10 45.39
C GLY A 11 -19.84 7.62 44.45
N VAL A 12 -18.58 7.34 44.76
CA VAL A 12 -17.43 7.64 43.90
C VAL A 12 -17.41 6.63 42.76
N LEU A 13 -17.68 7.07 41.52
CA LEU A 13 -17.42 6.29 40.32
C LEU A 13 -15.90 6.34 40.03
N ALA A 14 -15.20 5.23 40.21
CA ALA A 14 -13.85 5.06 39.72
C ALA A 14 -13.90 4.80 38.21
N ALA A 15 -13.51 5.79 37.41
CA ALA A 15 -13.31 5.62 35.97
C ALA A 15 -12.00 4.84 35.76
N ALA A 16 -12.10 3.59 35.30
CA ALA A 16 -10.97 2.83 34.81
C ALA A 16 -10.56 3.39 33.44
N PHE A 17 -9.43 4.11 33.40
CA PHE A 17 -8.78 4.47 32.15
C PHE A 17 -8.10 3.23 31.57
N PHE A 18 -8.67 2.66 30.50
CA PHE A 18 -7.94 1.74 29.64
C PHE A 18 -7.01 2.56 28.74
N THR A 19 -5.70 2.48 29.02
CA THR A 19 -4.68 2.96 28.09
C THR A 19 -4.56 1.95 26.94
N ALA A 20 -4.96 2.37 25.75
CA ALA A 20 -4.64 1.63 24.52
C ALA A 20 -3.11 1.67 24.32
N GLY A 21 -2.43 0.57 24.61
CA GLY A 21 -1.01 0.42 24.33
C GLY A 21 -0.81 0.29 22.83
N GLY A 22 -0.12 1.25 22.21
CA GLY A 22 0.41 1.06 20.86
C GLY A 22 1.46 -0.05 20.89
N ALA A 23 1.33 -1.03 20.00
CA ALA A 23 2.32 -2.07 19.81
C ALA A 23 3.68 -1.41 19.51
N GLN A 24 4.73 -1.76 20.27
CA GLN A 24 6.09 -1.36 19.93
C GLN A 24 6.62 -2.22 18.77
N ALA A 25 7.60 -1.71 18.01
CA ALA A 25 8.25 -2.44 16.92
C ALA A 25 8.73 -3.86 17.30
N GLY A 26 9.14 -4.08 18.56
CA GLY A 26 9.48 -5.41 19.07
C GLY A 26 8.30 -6.39 19.10
N ASP A 27 7.09 -5.93 19.40
CA ASP A 27 5.88 -6.75 19.44
C ASP A 27 5.44 -7.23 18.04
N TYR A 28 5.81 -6.49 16.98
CA TYR A 28 5.47 -6.88 15.61
C TYR A 28 6.35 -8.02 15.09
N LEU A 29 7.67 -7.90 15.27
CA LEU A 29 8.62 -8.93 14.83
C LEU A 29 8.44 -10.24 15.58
N GLU A 30 8.02 -10.21 16.85
CA GLU A 30 7.83 -11.42 17.66
C GLU A 30 6.60 -12.26 17.26
N ARG A 31 5.72 -11.75 16.39
CA ARG A 31 4.54 -12.50 15.93
C ARG A 31 4.97 -13.74 15.15
N GLN A 32 4.42 -14.90 15.51
CA GLN A 32 4.74 -16.18 14.85
C GLN A 32 4.60 -16.13 13.31
N PRO A 33 3.54 -15.53 12.72
CA PRO A 33 3.45 -15.41 11.26
C PRO A 33 4.56 -14.56 10.63
N VAL A 34 5.04 -13.54 11.34
CA VAL A 34 6.12 -12.65 10.88
C VAL A 34 7.46 -13.39 10.95
N GLN A 35 7.73 -14.13 12.02
CA GLN A 35 8.93 -14.97 12.14
C GLN A 35 9.00 -16.04 11.04
N ALA A 36 7.89 -16.74 10.78
CA ALA A 36 7.82 -17.72 9.71
C ALA A 36 8.08 -17.08 8.33
N PHE A 37 7.53 -15.89 8.09
CA PHE A 37 7.80 -15.15 6.86
C PHE A 37 9.26 -14.69 6.74
N ILE A 38 9.91 -14.27 7.83
CA ILE A 38 11.33 -13.91 7.79
C ILE A 38 12.19 -15.11 7.41
N GLU A 39 11.90 -16.30 7.95
CA GLU A 39 12.60 -17.53 7.57
C GLU A 39 12.44 -17.86 6.08
N GLU A 40 11.22 -17.75 5.56
CA GLU A 40 10.91 -17.91 4.13
C GLU A 40 11.65 -16.87 3.28
N ALA A 41 11.58 -15.59 3.65
CA ALA A 41 12.17 -14.49 2.91
C ALA A 41 13.70 -14.61 2.82
N VAL A 42 14.37 -14.98 3.92
CA VAL A 42 15.81 -15.25 3.91
C VAL A 42 16.14 -16.40 2.96
N ALA A 43 15.39 -17.50 3.03
CA ALA A 43 15.65 -18.69 2.21
C ALA A 43 15.43 -18.45 0.71
N GLU A 44 14.40 -17.68 0.34
CA GLU A 44 14.00 -17.52 -1.06
C GLU A 44 14.65 -16.33 -1.78
N THR A 45 14.97 -15.26 -1.05
CA THR A 45 15.51 -14.03 -1.66
C THR A 45 17.02 -13.91 -1.50
N GLY A 46 17.61 -14.61 -0.51
CA GLY A 46 19.02 -14.47 -0.18
C GLY A 46 19.39 -13.13 0.47
N VAL A 47 18.40 -12.29 0.81
CA VAL A 47 18.62 -11.05 1.56
C VAL A 47 18.94 -11.38 3.02
N GLU A 48 19.90 -10.65 3.60
CA GLU A 48 20.33 -10.84 4.99
C GLU A 48 19.16 -10.64 5.97
N ARG A 49 19.08 -11.53 6.96
CA ARG A 49 18.01 -11.56 7.97
C ARG A 49 17.86 -10.21 8.66
N GLU A 50 18.96 -9.60 9.08
CA GLU A 50 18.95 -8.33 9.81
C GLU A 50 18.36 -7.20 8.98
N ARG A 51 18.53 -7.23 7.64
CA ARG A 51 17.95 -6.24 6.73
C ARG A 51 16.43 -6.43 6.64
N ILE A 52 15.97 -7.68 6.51
CA ILE A 52 14.54 -8.00 6.50
C ILE A 52 13.87 -7.63 7.83
N GLU A 53 14.50 -7.97 8.95
CA GLU A 53 14.03 -7.62 10.28
C GLU A 53 14.01 -6.10 10.50
N GLY A 54 15.01 -5.37 9.99
CA GLY A 54 15.04 -3.91 10.03
C GLY A 54 13.86 -3.28 9.28
N TRP A 55 13.59 -3.76 8.07
CA TRP A 55 12.45 -3.32 7.26
C TRP A 55 11.11 -3.63 7.94
N LEU A 56 10.88 -4.87 8.34
CA LEU A 56 9.62 -5.27 8.98
C LEU A 56 9.43 -4.62 10.36
N GLY A 57 10.51 -4.37 11.10
CA GLY A 57 10.46 -3.66 12.37
C GLY A 57 10.17 -2.17 12.22
N GLY A 58 10.48 -1.59 11.06
CA GLY A 58 10.14 -0.21 10.69
C GLY A 58 8.79 -0.05 9.98
N ALA A 59 8.11 -1.15 9.64
CA ALA A 59 6.81 -1.14 9.01
C ALA A 59 5.73 -0.70 10.01
N GLU A 60 4.83 0.17 9.56
CA GLU A 60 3.75 0.71 10.38
C GLU A 60 2.41 0.15 9.89
N TYR A 61 1.60 -0.34 10.82
CA TYR A 61 0.21 -0.71 10.53
C TYR A 61 -0.59 0.53 10.11
N GLN A 62 -1.28 0.44 8.98
CA GLN A 62 -2.09 1.54 8.43
C GLN A 62 -3.58 1.16 8.37
N GLN A 63 -4.39 1.68 9.32
CA GLN A 63 -5.84 1.45 9.32
C GLN A 63 -6.51 1.91 8.03
N SER A 64 -6.04 3.01 7.44
CA SER A 64 -6.54 3.55 6.17
C SER A 64 -6.42 2.56 5.01
N ILE A 65 -5.43 1.66 5.03
CA ILE A 65 -5.24 0.60 4.04
C ILE A 65 -6.29 -0.51 4.20
N ILE A 66 -6.58 -0.90 5.45
CA ILE A 66 -7.67 -1.84 5.76
C ILE A 66 -9.03 -1.25 5.34
N ASP A 67 -9.26 0.02 5.63
CA ASP A 67 -10.49 0.71 5.24
C ASP A 67 -10.64 0.81 3.71
N ALA A 68 -9.53 1.03 3.00
CA ALA A 68 -9.51 1.08 1.53
C ALA A 68 -9.85 -0.29 0.92
N ILE A 69 -9.23 -1.39 1.38
CA ILE A 69 -9.43 -2.73 0.79
C ILE A 69 -10.78 -3.37 1.17
N THR A 70 -11.39 -2.93 2.28
CA THR A 70 -12.70 -3.43 2.73
C THR A 70 -13.87 -2.67 2.13
N ARG A 71 -13.62 -1.51 1.50
CA ARG A 71 -14.66 -0.72 0.84
C ARG A 71 -15.40 -1.57 -0.19
N PRO A 72 -16.75 -1.53 -0.22
CA PRO A 72 -17.52 -2.25 -1.22
C PRO A 72 -17.12 -1.83 -2.64
N ALA A 73 -17.18 -2.77 -3.58
CA ALA A 73 -16.97 -2.47 -4.99
C ALA A 73 -17.97 -1.39 -5.45
N GLU A 74 -17.46 -0.32 -6.04
CA GLU A 74 -18.30 0.73 -6.60
C GLU A 74 -18.86 0.25 -7.95
N SER A 75 -20.19 0.28 -8.11
CA SER A 75 -20.86 -0.20 -9.33
C SER A 75 -21.33 0.96 -10.21
N LYS A 76 -20.40 1.79 -10.69
CA LYS A 76 -20.72 2.83 -11.68
C LYS A 76 -21.07 2.20 -13.03
N THR A 77 -22.05 2.74 -13.73
CA THR A 77 -22.30 2.37 -15.14
C THR A 77 -21.19 2.91 -16.04
N TRP A 78 -21.08 2.40 -17.27
CA TRP A 78 -20.08 2.89 -18.23
C TRP A 78 -20.22 4.40 -18.50
N GLY A 79 -21.46 4.90 -18.61
CA GLY A 79 -21.74 6.31 -18.84
C GLY A 79 -21.25 7.22 -17.70
N GLU A 80 -21.23 6.70 -16.47
CA GLU A 80 -20.71 7.40 -15.29
C GLU A 80 -19.20 7.23 -15.10
N TYR A 81 -18.64 6.10 -15.51
CA TYR A 81 -17.23 5.77 -15.33
C TYR A 81 -16.33 6.42 -16.40
N ARG A 82 -16.72 6.34 -17.68
CA ARG A 82 -16.00 6.93 -18.82
C ARG A 82 -15.56 8.39 -18.62
N PRO A 83 -16.43 9.32 -18.15
CA PRO A 83 -16.04 10.73 -18.00
C PRO A 83 -15.02 10.98 -16.89
N ILE A 84 -14.76 10.03 -15.98
CA ILE A 84 -13.69 10.14 -14.97
C ILE A 84 -12.31 10.15 -15.66
N PHE A 85 -12.18 9.42 -16.78
CA PHE A 85 -10.92 9.26 -17.50
C PHE A 85 -10.85 10.10 -18.77
N LEU A 86 -11.92 10.17 -19.55
CA LEU A 86 -11.93 10.90 -20.81
C LEU A 86 -12.28 12.38 -20.58
N THR A 87 -11.33 13.09 -19.97
CA THR A 87 -11.36 14.54 -19.75
C THR A 87 -10.38 15.23 -20.69
N GLU A 88 -10.67 16.47 -21.10
CA GLU A 88 -9.79 17.25 -21.97
C GLU A 88 -8.35 17.31 -21.41
N LYS A 89 -8.23 17.64 -20.13
CA LYS A 89 -6.93 17.73 -19.44
C LYS A 89 -6.12 16.42 -19.49
N ARG A 90 -6.78 15.26 -19.41
CA ARG A 90 -6.09 13.96 -19.48
C ARG A 90 -5.71 13.63 -20.92
N ILE A 91 -6.54 14.00 -21.90
CA ILE A 91 -6.23 13.85 -23.33
C ILE A 91 -5.00 14.71 -23.70
N GLU A 92 -5.01 15.99 -23.34
CA GLU A 92 -3.88 16.90 -23.54
C GLU A 92 -2.60 16.39 -22.86
N GLY A 93 -2.72 15.88 -21.63
CA GLY A 93 -1.61 15.25 -20.92
C GLY A 93 -1.05 14.01 -21.64
N GLY A 94 -1.91 13.22 -22.27
CA GLY A 94 -1.49 12.06 -23.07
C GLY A 94 -0.76 12.44 -24.35
N VAL A 95 -1.21 13.49 -25.02
CA VAL A 95 -0.51 14.05 -26.19
C VAL A 95 0.89 14.50 -25.78
N ALA A 96 0.99 15.31 -24.72
CA ALA A 96 2.28 15.77 -24.20
C ALA A 96 3.20 14.61 -23.80
N PHE A 97 2.66 13.59 -23.11
CA PHE A 97 3.44 12.41 -22.71
C PHE A 97 4.00 11.66 -23.92
N VAL A 98 3.22 11.50 -25.00
CA VAL A 98 3.69 10.87 -26.25
C VAL A 98 4.78 11.70 -26.90
N GLU A 99 4.59 13.02 -27.00
CA GLU A 99 5.57 13.92 -27.61
C GLU A 99 6.90 13.93 -26.83
N GLU A 100 6.84 14.00 -25.51
CA GLU A 100 8.01 13.98 -24.62
C GLU A 100 8.78 12.66 -24.68
N ASN A 101 8.09 11.53 -24.89
CA ASN A 101 8.66 10.18 -24.82
C ASN A 101 8.71 9.47 -26.18
N ALA A 102 8.57 10.19 -27.30
CA ALA A 102 8.36 9.60 -28.63
C ALA A 102 9.43 8.55 -29.00
N ALA A 103 10.71 8.89 -28.81
CA ALA A 103 11.81 7.97 -29.15
C ALA A 103 11.78 6.67 -28.32
N LEU A 104 11.48 6.77 -27.02
CA LEU A 104 11.38 5.60 -26.14
C LEU A 104 10.16 4.76 -26.50
N LEU A 105 9.01 5.40 -26.73
CA LEU A 105 7.78 4.71 -27.09
C LEU A 105 7.92 3.98 -28.44
N ASP A 106 8.58 4.60 -29.44
CA ASP A 106 8.85 3.95 -30.73
C ASP A 106 9.77 2.75 -30.58
N GLN A 107 10.82 2.86 -29.74
CA GLN A 107 11.72 1.76 -29.45
C GLN A 107 10.97 0.58 -28.79
N VAL A 108 10.17 0.87 -27.76
CA VAL A 108 9.38 -0.13 -27.04
C VAL A 108 8.34 -0.75 -27.98
N ALA A 109 7.67 0.05 -28.80
CA ALA A 109 6.71 -0.43 -29.79
C ALA A 109 7.35 -1.36 -30.83
N SER A 110 8.53 -1.01 -31.33
CA SER A 110 9.29 -1.87 -32.27
C SER A 110 9.76 -3.16 -31.62
N THR A 111 10.08 -3.13 -30.32
CA THR A 111 10.64 -4.29 -29.60
C THR A 111 9.53 -5.27 -29.21
N TYR A 112 8.43 -4.76 -28.67
CA TYR A 112 7.38 -5.58 -28.06
C TYR A 112 6.08 -5.65 -28.89
N GLY A 113 5.97 -4.89 -29.98
CA GLY A 113 4.78 -4.88 -30.85
C GLY A 113 3.55 -4.21 -30.24
N VAL A 114 3.72 -3.41 -29.18
CA VAL A 114 2.63 -2.71 -28.48
C VAL A 114 2.58 -1.25 -28.93
N SER A 115 1.38 -0.78 -29.29
CA SER A 115 1.18 0.61 -29.73
C SER A 115 1.57 1.62 -28.64
N PRO A 116 2.33 2.68 -28.98
CA PRO A 116 2.62 3.80 -28.07
C PRO A 116 1.39 4.37 -27.36
N TYR A 117 0.25 4.40 -28.08
CA TYR A 117 -1.00 4.95 -27.55
C TYR A 117 -1.65 4.03 -26.51
N VAL A 118 -1.44 2.71 -26.59
CA VAL A 118 -1.92 1.77 -25.57
C VAL A 118 -1.10 1.93 -24.29
N ILE A 119 0.23 2.00 -24.41
CA ILE A 119 1.13 2.23 -23.27
C ILE A 119 0.78 3.56 -22.58
N THR A 120 0.62 4.61 -23.38
CA THR A 120 0.21 5.94 -22.89
C THR A 120 -1.16 5.91 -22.20
N ALA A 121 -2.14 5.20 -22.79
CA ALA A 121 -3.47 5.10 -22.20
C ALA A 121 -3.45 4.39 -20.83
N ILE A 122 -2.69 3.31 -20.70
CA ILE A 122 -2.51 2.61 -19.40
C ILE A 122 -1.91 3.57 -18.38
N ILE A 123 -0.77 4.19 -18.69
CA ILE A 123 -0.10 5.13 -17.77
C ILE A 123 -1.00 6.32 -17.38
N GLY A 124 -1.80 6.82 -18.33
CA GLY A 124 -2.74 7.91 -18.10
C GLY A 124 -3.90 7.55 -17.18
N VAL A 125 -4.40 6.32 -17.28
CA VAL A 125 -5.42 5.76 -16.39
C VAL A 125 -4.85 5.50 -15.00
N GLU A 126 -3.70 4.84 -14.91
CA GLU A 126 -3.10 4.40 -13.65
C GLU A 126 -2.63 5.57 -12.79
N THR A 127 -1.82 6.47 -13.35
CA THR A 127 -1.12 7.49 -12.54
C THR A 127 -1.25 8.90 -13.06
N TYR A 128 -2.06 9.11 -14.10
CA TYR A 128 -2.11 10.40 -14.79
C TYR A 128 -0.70 10.83 -15.20
N TYR A 129 -0.01 9.96 -15.94
CA TYR A 129 1.34 10.24 -16.46
C TYR A 129 2.35 10.53 -15.34
N GLY A 130 2.28 9.74 -14.25
CA GLY A 130 3.18 9.85 -13.11
C GLY A 130 2.85 10.93 -12.07
N ARG A 131 1.75 11.68 -12.24
CA ARG A 131 1.34 12.72 -11.28
C ARG A 131 0.76 12.16 -9.99
N LEU A 132 0.19 10.95 -10.05
CA LEU A 132 -0.50 10.28 -8.95
C LEU A 132 -0.02 8.83 -8.83
N THR A 133 1.16 8.61 -8.27
CA THR A 133 1.77 7.27 -8.13
C THR A 133 1.40 6.54 -6.84
N GLY A 134 0.67 7.21 -5.95
CA GLY A 134 0.37 6.74 -4.61
C GLY A 134 0.98 7.63 -3.54
N GLY A 135 1.02 7.14 -2.32
CA GLY A 135 1.55 7.88 -1.16
C GLY A 135 1.62 7.05 0.12
N TYR A 136 1.41 5.74 0.03
CA TYR A 136 1.70 4.80 1.11
C TYR A 136 3.10 4.28 0.92
N ARG A 137 3.86 4.10 2.01
CA ARG A 137 5.06 3.26 1.94
C ARG A 137 4.63 1.87 1.53
N VAL A 138 5.29 1.30 0.52
CA VAL A 138 4.91 -0.01 -0.03
C VAL A 138 5.06 -1.09 1.03
N ILE A 139 6.10 -0.99 1.86
CA ILE A 139 6.29 -1.90 2.98
C ILE A 139 5.14 -1.86 3.99
N ASP A 140 4.63 -0.68 4.35
CA ASP A 140 3.47 -0.55 5.26
C ASP A 140 2.23 -1.20 4.66
N ALA A 141 2.00 -0.99 3.36
CA ALA A 141 0.87 -1.56 2.64
C ALA A 141 0.91 -3.09 2.63
N LEU A 142 2.05 -3.65 2.21
CA LEU A 142 2.21 -5.09 2.07
C LEU A 142 2.29 -5.79 3.44
N ALA A 143 2.91 -5.18 4.44
CA ALA A 143 2.96 -5.71 5.80
C ALA A 143 1.56 -5.67 6.46
N THR A 144 0.86 -4.54 6.40
CA THR A 144 -0.51 -4.40 6.93
C THR A 144 -1.46 -5.42 6.29
N LEU A 145 -1.43 -5.54 4.96
CA LEU A 145 -2.31 -6.47 4.26
C LEU A 145 -1.86 -7.94 4.39
N GLY A 146 -0.55 -8.17 4.46
CA GLY A 146 0.03 -9.49 4.61
C GLY A 146 -0.28 -10.11 5.96
N PHE A 147 -0.17 -9.35 7.05
CA PHE A 147 -0.25 -9.88 8.41
C PHE A 147 -1.56 -9.55 9.15
N ASP A 148 -2.25 -8.47 8.76
CA ASP A 148 -3.44 -7.99 9.47
C ASP A 148 -4.73 -8.02 8.59
N TYR A 149 -4.67 -8.58 7.38
CA TYR A 149 -5.84 -8.79 6.50
C TYR A 149 -6.05 -10.25 6.07
N PRO A 150 -6.68 -11.09 6.91
CA PRO A 150 -6.76 -12.54 6.71
C PRO A 150 -7.34 -12.98 5.35
N ARG A 151 -8.29 -12.22 4.78
CA ARG A 151 -8.97 -12.60 3.52
C ARG A 151 -8.02 -12.73 2.32
N ARG A 152 -6.90 -12.00 2.31
CA ARG A 152 -5.88 -12.04 1.24
C ARG A 152 -4.45 -12.05 1.78
N GLY A 153 -4.24 -12.40 3.05
CA GLY A 153 -2.95 -12.30 3.70
C GLY A 153 -1.84 -13.06 2.96
N ASP A 154 -2.10 -14.30 2.52
CA ASP A 154 -1.14 -15.10 1.74
C ASP A 154 -0.69 -14.39 0.46
N PHE A 155 -1.64 -13.81 -0.29
CA PHE A 155 -1.33 -13.08 -1.52
C PHE A 155 -0.41 -11.89 -1.25
N PHE A 156 -0.70 -11.09 -0.21
CA PHE A 156 0.10 -9.91 0.10
C PHE A 156 1.44 -10.24 0.75
N ARG A 157 1.56 -11.36 1.48
CA ARG A 157 2.86 -11.90 1.89
C ARG A 157 3.70 -12.32 0.68
N GLY A 158 3.10 -12.95 -0.32
CA GLY A 158 3.78 -13.22 -1.60
C GLY A 158 4.27 -11.95 -2.29
N GLN A 159 3.46 -10.88 -2.29
CA GLN A 159 3.92 -9.58 -2.83
C GLN A 159 5.03 -8.95 -1.98
N LEU A 160 4.98 -9.07 -0.65
CA LEU A 160 6.04 -8.60 0.25
C LEU A 160 7.36 -9.35 0.00
N LEU A 161 7.27 -10.65 -0.27
CA LEU A 161 8.42 -11.48 -0.62
C LEU A 161 9.07 -11.01 -1.93
N GLU A 162 8.28 -10.82 -2.99
CA GLU A 162 8.80 -10.30 -4.26
C GLU A 162 9.34 -8.86 -4.12
N PHE A 163 8.76 -8.05 -3.23
CA PHE A 163 9.27 -6.72 -2.97
C PHE A 163 10.64 -6.73 -2.28
N ILE A 164 10.84 -7.65 -1.33
CA ILE A 164 12.15 -7.91 -0.71
C ILE A 164 13.16 -8.41 -1.76
N ARG A 165 12.75 -9.33 -2.63
CA ARG A 165 13.59 -9.82 -3.74
C ARG A 165 14.05 -8.68 -4.63
N LEU A 166 13.11 -7.85 -5.09
CA LEU A 166 13.39 -6.68 -5.92
C LEU A 166 14.34 -5.69 -5.22
N ALA A 167 14.20 -5.49 -3.90
CA ALA A 167 15.11 -4.63 -3.14
C ALA A 167 16.53 -5.20 -2.99
N GLY A 168 16.68 -6.52 -3.02
CA GLY A 168 17.96 -7.19 -3.13
C GLY A 168 18.59 -7.02 -4.52
N GLU A 169 17.81 -7.25 -5.58
CA GLU A 169 18.28 -7.26 -6.98
C GLU A 169 18.61 -5.85 -7.50
N GLU A 170 17.76 -4.86 -7.22
CA GLU A 170 17.85 -3.52 -7.78
C GLU A 170 18.35 -2.47 -6.76
N ASN A 171 18.76 -2.90 -5.57
CA ASN A 171 19.17 -2.02 -4.46
C ASN A 171 18.12 -0.94 -4.15
N LEU A 172 16.84 -1.32 -4.19
CA LEU A 172 15.71 -0.43 -3.90
C LEU A 172 15.66 -0.09 -2.40
N ASP A 173 15.40 1.18 -2.09
CA ASP A 173 15.16 1.65 -0.73
C ASP A 173 13.70 1.40 -0.32
N MET A 174 13.45 0.24 0.32
CA MET A 174 12.11 -0.15 0.76
C MET A 174 11.49 0.81 1.78
N ASP A 175 12.30 1.51 2.56
CA ASP A 175 11.82 2.45 3.58
C ASP A 175 11.21 3.71 2.97
N ARG A 176 11.55 3.99 1.71
CA ARG A 176 11.15 5.20 0.97
C ARG A 176 10.31 4.92 -0.27
N ALA A 177 10.20 3.68 -0.68
CA ALA A 177 9.37 3.30 -1.83
C ALA A 177 7.90 3.58 -1.53
N GLU A 178 7.27 4.38 -2.39
CA GLU A 178 5.86 4.75 -2.28
C GLU A 178 5.01 4.11 -3.38
N GLY A 179 3.75 3.84 -3.07
CA GLY A 179 2.80 3.23 -3.98
C GLY A 179 1.35 3.35 -3.52
N SER A 180 0.50 2.55 -4.16
CA SER A 180 -0.91 2.43 -3.80
C SER A 180 -1.10 1.75 -2.45
N TYR A 181 -2.33 1.80 -1.92
CA TYR A 181 -2.70 1.08 -0.70
C TYR A 181 -2.52 -0.44 -0.82
N ALA A 182 -2.38 -0.99 -2.04
CA ALA A 182 -2.18 -2.40 -2.31
C ALA A 182 -0.74 -2.74 -2.74
N GLY A 183 0.20 -1.79 -2.60
CA GLY A 183 1.61 -1.99 -2.92
C GLY A 183 1.96 -1.90 -4.42
N ALA A 184 1.07 -1.34 -5.24
CA ALA A 184 1.37 -1.08 -6.65
C ALA A 184 2.27 0.15 -6.80
N MET A 185 3.30 0.06 -7.64
CA MET A 185 4.40 1.02 -7.69
C MET A 185 4.58 1.68 -9.05
N GLY A 186 5.14 2.89 -9.02
CA GLY A 186 5.58 3.63 -10.20
C GLY A 186 4.43 4.08 -11.12
N MET A 187 4.81 4.59 -12.29
CA MET A 187 3.86 5.03 -13.33
C MET A 187 2.89 3.93 -13.82
N PRO A 188 3.29 2.65 -13.94
CA PRO A 188 2.38 1.62 -14.44
C PRO A 188 1.56 0.95 -13.34
N GLN A 189 1.78 1.29 -12.06
CA GLN A 189 1.14 0.64 -10.91
C GLN A 189 1.34 -0.89 -10.94
N PHE A 190 2.58 -1.33 -11.18
CA PHE A 190 2.91 -2.75 -11.09
C PHE A 190 2.96 -3.18 -9.64
N ILE A 191 2.32 -4.30 -9.32
CA ILE A 191 2.54 -4.99 -8.05
C ILE A 191 3.91 -5.68 -8.09
N PRO A 192 4.56 -5.97 -6.95
CA PRO A 192 5.92 -6.51 -6.92
C PRO A 192 6.16 -7.74 -7.81
N SER A 193 5.17 -8.62 -7.96
CA SER A 193 5.31 -9.83 -8.78
C SER A 193 5.05 -9.65 -10.29
N SER A 194 4.89 -8.43 -10.79
CA SER A 194 4.47 -8.18 -12.20
C SER A 194 5.61 -8.32 -13.20
#